data_AF-D5P5F2-F1
#
_entry.id   AF-D5P5F2-F1
#
_cell.length_a   1.000
_cell.length_b   1.000
_cell.length_c   1.000
_cell.angle_alpha   90.00
_cell.angle_beta   90.00
_cell.angle_gamma   90.00
#
_symmetry.space_group_name_H-M   'P 1'
#
loop_
_entity.id
_entity.type
_entity.pdbx_description
1 polymer ?
#
loop_
_entity_poly.entity_id
_entity_poly.type
_entity_poly.pdbx_seq_one_letter_code
_entity_poly.pdbx_strand_id
1 'polypeptide(L)'
;MCYNRIAILADLRNQLVNGTCNPSRGLAELAAPLLVDDSYKTLLYKIAERRPLRAALLWGRIGDHLSGQARIEALTLAAAFALKGGNPGIAATIITRVDVAVRREHTETPAMIEILKLDHRIQAHLTHVVA
;
A
#
# COMPACT_ATOMS: atom_id res chain seq x y z
N MET A 1 24.27 -7.57 2.56
CA MET A 1 24.20 -6.19 3.09
C MET A 1 22.99 -6.11 4.02
N CYS A 2 23.19 -6.15 5.34
CA CYS A 2 22.10 -6.01 6.31
C CYS A 2 21.80 -4.51 6.49
N TYR A 3 20.96 -3.95 5.61
CA TYR A 3 20.42 -2.61 5.83
C TYR A 3 19.61 -2.61 7.13
N ASN A 4 19.94 -1.68 8.02
CA ASN A 4 19.26 -1.57 9.32
C ASN A 4 17.78 -1.21 9.09
N ARG A 5 16.85 -2.00 9.66
CA ARG A 5 15.40 -1.77 9.53
C ARG A 5 14.98 -0.36 9.96
N ILE A 6 15.66 0.22 10.95
CA ILE A 6 15.45 1.61 11.38
C ILE A 6 15.78 2.59 10.25
N ALA A 7 16.86 2.35 9.50
CA ALA A 7 17.25 3.19 8.37
C ALA A 7 16.21 3.13 7.25
N ILE A 8 15.68 1.93 6.95
CA ILE A 8 14.62 1.75 5.95
C ILE A 8 13.37 2.54 6.34
N LEU A 9 12.93 2.45 7.61
CA LEU A 9 11.80 3.22 8.12
C LEU A 9 12.04 4.74 8.07
N ALA A 10 13.28 5.18 8.35
CA ALA A 10 13.65 6.58 8.25
C ALA A 10 13.61 7.09 6.79
N ASP A 11 14.10 6.30 5.84
CA ASP A 11 14.06 6.63 4.41
C ASP A 11 12.62 6.67 3.87
N LEU A 12 11.78 5.72 4.27
CA LEU A 12 10.34 5.73 3.95
C LEU A 12 9.65 6.99 4.51
N ARG A 13 9.94 7.36 5.75
CA ARG A 13 9.45 8.60 6.35
C ARG A 13 9.95 9.83 5.58
N ASN A 14 11.21 9.84 5.18
CA ASN A 14 11.78 10.95 4.41
C ASN A 14 11.09 11.11 3.05
N GLN A 15 10.82 10.01 2.34
CA GLN A 15 10.04 10.01 1.09
C GLN A 15 8.64 10.62 1.27
N LEU A 16 7.99 10.35 2.41
CA LEU A 16 6.67 10.89 2.72
C LEU A 16 6.69 12.38 3.06
N VAL A 17 7.67 12.82 3.87
CA VAL A 17 7.70 14.19 4.40
C VAL A 17 8.36 15.15 3.42
N ASN A 18 9.52 14.77 2.86
CA ASN A 18 10.39 15.64 2.08
C ASN A 18 10.52 15.22 0.61
N GLY A 19 10.25 13.95 0.27
CA GLY A 19 10.43 13.41 -1.08
C GLY A 19 9.28 13.67 -2.05
N THR A 20 9.38 13.06 -3.24
CA THR A 20 8.34 13.08 -4.29
C THR A 20 7.43 11.85 -4.25
N CYS A 21 7.51 11.06 -3.17
CA CYS A 21 6.87 9.76 -3.05
C CYS A 21 7.23 8.82 -4.21
N ASN A 22 8.45 8.93 -4.74
CA ASN A 22 8.97 8.12 -5.85
C ASN A 22 10.17 7.30 -5.35
N PRO A 23 9.92 6.16 -4.68
CA PRO A 23 10.99 5.34 -4.12
C PRO A 23 11.78 4.69 -5.25
N SER A 24 13.08 4.50 -5.03
CA SER A 24 13.87 3.66 -5.94
C SER A 24 13.46 2.20 -5.81
N ARG A 25 13.73 1.40 -6.85
CA ARG A 25 13.55 -0.06 -6.81
C ARG A 25 14.26 -0.68 -5.61
N GLY A 26 15.50 -0.27 -5.33
CA GLY A 26 16.26 -0.78 -4.19
C GLY A 26 15.60 -0.48 -2.84
N LEU A 27 15.03 0.71 -2.66
CA LEU A 27 14.28 1.03 -1.43
C LEU A 27 13.00 0.19 -1.32
N ALA A 28 12.30 -0.06 -2.43
CA ALA A 28 11.13 -0.93 -2.43
C ALA A 28 11.48 -2.37 -2.03
N GLU A 29 12.54 -2.94 -2.60
CA GLU A 29 13.04 -4.28 -2.27
C GLU A 29 13.48 -4.39 -0.80
N LEU A 30 14.13 -3.35 -0.26
CA LEU A 30 14.48 -3.28 1.17
C LEU A 30 13.25 -3.17 2.07
N ALA A 31 12.17 -2.51 1.63
CA ALA A 31 10.93 -2.38 2.38
C ALA A 31 10.07 -3.66 2.36
N ALA A 32 10.25 -4.54 1.37
CA ALA A 32 9.43 -5.74 1.19
C ALA A 32 9.33 -6.64 2.44
N PRO A 33 10.42 -6.95 3.16
CA PRO A 33 10.32 -7.75 4.38
C PRO A 33 9.51 -7.06 5.50
N LEU A 34 9.54 -5.73 5.59
CA LEU A 34 8.80 -4.97 6.60
C LEU A 34 7.30 -4.97 6.34
N LEU A 35 6.89 -5.12 5.07
CA LEU A 35 5.48 -5.15 4.67
C LEU A 35 4.80 -6.46 5.05
N VAL A 36 5.55 -7.56 5.03
CA VAL A 36 5.03 -8.90 5.33
C VAL A 36 5.14 -9.23 6.82
N ASP A 37 6.03 -8.55 7.56
CA ASP A 37 6.19 -8.73 8.99
C ASP A 37 5.18 -7.90 9.80
N ASP A 38 4.23 -8.59 10.43
CA ASP A 38 3.16 -8.00 11.23
C ASP A 38 3.68 -7.09 12.37
N SER A 39 4.88 -7.36 12.90
CA SER A 39 5.47 -6.53 13.97
C SER A 39 5.75 -5.08 13.53
N TYR A 40 5.89 -4.86 12.22
CA TYR A 40 6.16 -3.54 11.65
C TYR A 40 4.91 -2.84 11.13
N LYS A 41 3.77 -3.53 10.94
CA LYS A 41 2.53 -2.94 10.40
C LYS A 41 2.13 -1.67 11.14
N THR A 42 2.10 -1.69 12.47
CA THR A 42 1.76 -0.50 13.27
C THR A 42 2.70 0.68 13.01
N LEU A 43 3.99 0.43 12.82
CA LEU A 43 4.98 1.48 12.52
C LEU A 43 4.79 2.06 11.12
N LEU A 44 4.54 1.20 10.13
CA LEU A 44 4.23 1.63 8.76
C LEU A 44 2.98 2.52 8.73
N TYR A 45 1.95 2.16 9.49
CA TYR A 45 0.75 2.99 9.62
C TYR A 45 1.03 4.34 10.30
N LYS A 46 1.80 4.34 11.39
CA LYS A 46 2.14 5.57 12.15
C LYS A 46 2.95 6.56 11.32
N ILE A 47 3.92 6.08 10.54
CA ILE A 47 4.76 6.95 9.70
C ILE A 47 3.92 7.68 8.64
N ALA A 48 2.87 7.03 8.15
CA ALA A 48 1.98 7.54 7.11
C ALA A 48 0.78 8.36 7.63
N GLU A 49 0.52 8.36 8.94
CA GLU A 49 -0.73 8.86 9.54
C GLU A 49 -1.05 10.31 9.20
N ARG A 50 -0.06 11.20 9.21
CA ARG A 50 -0.27 12.64 8.98
C ARG A 50 -0.39 13.01 7.50
N ARG A 51 -0.14 12.09 6.57
CA ARG A 51 -0.08 12.36 5.13
C ARG A 51 -0.68 11.21 4.32
N PRO A 52 -1.97 10.88 4.54
CA PRO A 52 -2.58 9.68 3.99
C PRO A 52 -2.50 9.60 2.46
N LEU A 53 -2.76 10.68 1.73
CA LEU A 53 -2.68 10.64 0.25
C LEU A 53 -1.26 10.43 -0.28
N ARG A 54 -0.26 11.03 0.36
CA ARG A 54 1.14 10.81 -0.01
C ARG A 54 1.58 9.39 0.33
N ALA A 55 1.07 8.84 1.43
CA ALA A 55 1.28 7.44 1.77
C ALA A 55 0.64 6.50 0.75
N ALA A 56 -0.60 6.77 0.31
CA ALA A 56 -1.24 6.00 -0.73
C ALA A 56 -0.41 5.94 -2.02
N LEU A 57 0.13 7.09 -2.45
CA LEU A 57 1.00 7.17 -3.62
C LEU A 57 2.32 6.42 -3.42
N LEU A 58 3.00 6.63 -2.28
CA LEU A 58 4.26 5.97 -1.98
C LEU A 58 4.10 4.44 -1.99
N TRP A 59 3.13 3.92 -1.24
CA TRP A 59 2.87 2.49 -1.14
C TRP A 59 2.43 1.90 -2.48
N GLY A 60 1.64 2.65 -3.27
CA GLY A 60 1.30 2.27 -4.64
C GLY A 60 2.53 2.07 -5.52
N ARG A 61 3.49 3.02 -5.49
CA ARG A 61 4.75 2.91 -6.25
C ARG A 61 5.69 1.84 -5.73
N ILE A 62 5.74 1.62 -4.42
CA ILE A 62 6.47 0.47 -3.84
C ILE A 62 5.87 -0.82 -4.41
N GLY A 63 4.54 -0.97 -4.39
CA GLY A 63 3.86 -2.11 -4.97
C GLY A 63 4.16 -2.34 -6.45
N ASP A 64 4.40 -1.29 -7.23
CA ASP A 64 4.78 -1.41 -8.65
C ASP A 64 6.18 -1.98 -8.88
N HIS A 65 7.06 -1.91 -7.88
CA HIS A 65 8.39 -2.52 -7.93
C HIS A 65 8.46 -3.93 -7.33
N LEU A 66 7.39 -4.38 -6.66
CA LEU A 66 7.36 -5.64 -5.92
C LEU A 66 6.52 -6.71 -6.64
N SER A 67 6.64 -7.93 -6.13
CA SER A 67 5.83 -9.09 -6.52
C SER A 67 5.53 -9.95 -5.30
N GLY A 68 4.60 -10.88 -5.42
CA GLY A 68 4.21 -11.77 -4.33
C GLY A 68 3.48 -11.02 -3.21
N GLN A 69 3.45 -11.66 -2.03
CA GLN A 69 2.78 -11.12 -0.85
C GLN A 69 3.18 -9.67 -0.52
N ALA A 70 4.45 -9.29 -0.69
CA ALA A 70 4.91 -7.94 -0.40
C ALA A 70 4.26 -6.87 -1.30
N ARG A 71 3.96 -7.21 -2.57
CA ARG A 71 3.19 -6.34 -3.46
C ARG A 71 1.77 -6.16 -2.95
N ILE A 72 1.12 -7.26 -2.57
CA ILE A 72 -0.25 -7.28 -2.08
C ILE A 72 -0.38 -6.44 -0.80
N GLU A 73 0.54 -6.61 0.15
CA GLU A 73 0.58 -5.82 1.39
C GLU A 73 0.83 -4.33 1.12
N ALA A 74 1.76 -3.99 0.21
CA ALA A 74 1.99 -2.60 -0.19
C ALA A 74 0.74 -1.96 -0.80
N LEU A 75 0.09 -2.63 -1.75
CA LEU A 75 -1.14 -2.14 -2.36
C LEU A 75 -2.30 -2.06 -1.34
N THR A 76 -2.35 -2.97 -0.37
CA THR A 76 -3.35 -2.93 0.71
C THR A 76 -3.17 -1.71 1.60
N LEU A 77 -1.93 -1.39 2.00
CA LEU A 77 -1.64 -0.12 2.68
C LEU A 77 -2.03 1.08 1.82
N ALA A 78 -1.74 1.03 0.52
CA ALA A 78 -2.08 2.12 -0.39
C ALA A 78 -3.58 2.38 -0.46
N ALA A 79 -4.40 1.32 -0.58
CA ALA A 79 -5.87 1.43 -0.59
C ALA A 79 -6.43 2.00 0.71
N ALA A 80 -5.96 1.50 1.86
CA ALA A 80 -6.37 1.98 3.18
C ALA A 80 -6.05 3.48 3.36
N PHE A 81 -4.86 3.90 2.92
CA PHE A 81 -4.45 5.29 3.00
C PHE A 81 -5.15 6.20 1.98
N ALA A 82 -5.52 5.69 0.80
CA ALA A 82 -6.31 6.43 -0.17
C ALA A 82 -7.70 6.76 0.40
N LEU A 83 -8.35 5.78 1.04
CA LEU A 83 -9.63 6.00 1.72
C LEU A 83 -9.48 6.96 2.90
N LYS A 84 -8.47 6.76 3.77
CA LYS A 84 -8.18 7.67 4.90
C LYS A 84 -7.89 9.10 4.43
N GLY A 85 -7.34 9.26 3.24
CA GLY A 85 -7.11 10.56 2.59
C GLY A 85 -8.33 11.13 1.86
N GLY A 86 -9.51 10.53 2.00
CA GLY A 86 -10.75 11.03 1.40
C GLY A 86 -10.89 10.76 -0.10
N ASN A 87 -10.12 9.83 -0.66
CA ASN A 87 -10.14 9.52 -2.09
C ASN A 87 -10.61 8.07 -2.34
N PRO A 88 -11.92 7.79 -2.22
CA PRO A 88 -12.48 6.45 -2.37
C PRO A 88 -12.31 5.89 -3.79
N GLY A 89 -12.32 6.72 -4.84
CA GLY A 89 -12.08 6.27 -6.22
C GLY A 89 -10.66 5.74 -6.45
N ILE A 90 -9.65 6.38 -5.83
CA ILE A 90 -8.27 5.88 -5.85
C ILE A 90 -8.19 4.57 -5.05
N ALA A 91 -8.85 4.50 -3.90
CA ALA A 91 -8.91 3.27 -3.11
C ALA A 91 -9.52 2.10 -3.91
N ALA A 92 -10.65 2.32 -4.60
CA ALA A 92 -11.30 1.35 -5.47
C ALA A 92 -10.36 0.86 -6.60
N THR A 93 -9.66 1.79 -7.26
CA THR A 93 -8.69 1.45 -8.31
C THR A 93 -7.56 0.55 -7.77
N ILE A 94 -7.07 0.84 -6.56
CA ILE A 94 -6.02 0.04 -5.92
C ILE A 94 -6.57 -1.32 -5.48
N ILE A 95 -7.81 -1.39 -4.97
CA ILE A 95 -8.48 -2.66 -4.64
C ILE A 95 -8.55 -3.57 -5.86
N THR A 96 -8.94 -3.06 -7.03
CA THR A 96 -8.92 -3.84 -8.28
C THR A 96 -7.51 -4.35 -8.62
N ARG A 97 -6.46 -3.55 -8.38
CA ARG A 97 -5.07 -3.99 -8.56
C ARG A 97 -4.68 -5.10 -7.57
N VAL A 98 -5.17 -5.05 -6.33
CA VAL A 98 -4.97 -6.12 -5.35
C VAL A 98 -5.68 -7.39 -5.80
N ASP A 99 -6.95 -7.31 -6.21
CA ASP A 99 -7.70 -8.47 -6.70
C ASP A 99 -6.99 -9.16 -7.89
N VAL A 100 -6.43 -8.37 -8.81
CA VAL A 100 -5.62 -8.90 -9.92
C VAL A 100 -4.32 -9.55 -9.43
N ALA A 101 -3.62 -8.95 -8.46
CA ALA A 101 -2.38 -9.51 -7.91
C ALA A 101 -2.64 -10.83 -7.16
N VAL A 102 -3.64 -10.87 -6.30
CA VAL A 102 -4.09 -12.06 -5.55
C VAL A 102 -4.39 -13.23 -6.49
N ARG A 103 -5.14 -12.97 -7.58
CA ARG A 103 -5.44 -14.00 -8.58
C ARG A 103 -4.21 -14.52 -9.32
N ARG A 104 -3.27 -13.64 -9.66
CA ARG A 104 -2.04 -13.99 -10.39
C ARG A 104 -1.05 -14.76 -9.52
N GLU A 105 -1.00 -14.45 -8.23
CA GLU A 105 -0.02 -14.99 -7.30
C GLU A 105 -0.58 -16.18 -6.50
N HIS A 106 -1.86 -16.54 -6.71
CA HIS A 106 -2.56 -17.61 -6.02
C HIS A 106 -2.51 -17.51 -4.49
N THR A 107 -2.63 -16.27 -4.00
CA THR A 107 -2.65 -15.97 -2.56
C THR A 107 -4.07 -15.68 -2.08
N GLU A 108 -4.21 -15.43 -0.79
CA GLU A 108 -5.47 -15.00 -0.19
C GLU A 108 -5.64 -13.48 -0.28
N THR A 109 -6.89 -13.02 -0.36
CA THR A 109 -7.21 -11.60 -0.28
C THR A 109 -7.02 -11.11 1.16
N PRO A 110 -6.24 -10.04 1.41
CA PRO A 110 -6.09 -9.51 2.75
C PRO A 110 -7.42 -9.06 3.35
N ALA A 111 -7.66 -9.38 4.63
CA ALA A 111 -8.90 -9.03 5.33
C ALA A 111 -9.23 -7.53 5.28
N MET A 112 -8.21 -6.67 5.29
CA MET A 112 -8.38 -5.22 5.13
C MET A 112 -9.06 -4.84 3.81
N ILE A 113 -8.77 -5.54 2.71
CA ILE A 113 -9.40 -5.29 1.41
C ILE A 113 -10.87 -5.66 1.46
N GLU A 114 -11.21 -6.80 2.06
CA GLU A 114 -12.60 -7.20 2.24
C GLU A 114 -13.38 -6.19 3.10
N ILE A 115 -12.77 -5.68 4.17
CA ILE A 115 -13.35 -4.60 4.98
C ILE A 115 -13.56 -3.32 4.14
N LEU A 116 -12.57 -2.91 3.33
CA LEU A 116 -12.67 -1.71 2.51
C LEU A 116 -13.76 -1.84 1.44
N LYS A 117 -13.97 -3.03 0.87
CA LYS A 117 -15.06 -3.30 -0.09
C LYS A 117 -16.46 -3.13 0.52
N LEU A 118 -16.60 -3.12 1.85
CA LEU A 118 -17.87 -2.84 2.53
C LEU A 118 -18.19 -1.35 2.63
N ASP A 119 -17.22 -0.45 2.39
CA ASP A 119 -17.47 1.00 2.41
C ASP A 119 -18.29 1.43 1.18
N HIS A 120 -19.50 1.96 1.41
CA HIS A 120 -20.42 2.38 0.35
C HIS A 120 -19.79 3.37 -0.65
N ARG A 121 -18.85 4.21 -0.22
CA ARG A 121 -18.16 5.17 -1.10
C ARG A 121 -17.22 4.46 -2.06
N ILE A 122 -16.57 3.39 -1.61
CA ILE A 122 -15.73 2.54 -2.45
C ILE A 122 -16.60 1.72 -3.40
N GLN A 123 -17.69 1.13 -2.89
CA GLN A 123 -18.63 0.34 -3.71
C GLN A 123 -19.15 1.13 -4.89
N ALA A 124 -19.54 2.40 -4.69
CA ALA A 124 -20.00 3.28 -5.76
C ALA A 124 -18.99 3.38 -6.90
N HIS A 125 -17.68 3.32 -6.63
CA HIS A 125 -16.65 3.35 -7.66
C HIS A 125 -16.32 1.99 -8.25
N LEU A 126 -16.50 0.90 -7.50
CA LEU A 126 -16.23 -0.46 -7.99
C LEU A 126 -17.23 -0.90 -9.07
N THR A 127 -18.51 -0.54 -8.94
CA THR A 127 -19.54 -0.85 -9.94
C THR A 127 -19.31 -0.17 -11.30
N HIS A 128 -18.56 0.93 -11.34
CA HIS A 128 -18.29 1.67 -12.58
C HIS A 128 -17.10 1.12 -13.39
N VAL A 129 -16.30 0.21 -12.84
CA VAL A 129 -15.10 -0.33 -13.52
C VAL A 129 -15.42 -1.60 -14.33
N VAL A 130 -16.64 -2.14 -14.22
CA VAL A 130 -17.07 -3.40 -14.88
C VAL A 130 -18.20 -3.17 -15.90
N ALA A 131 -18.16 -2.06 -16.65
CA ALA A 131 -19.04 -1.84 -17.80
C ALA A 131 -18.24 -1.88 -19.11
#